data_AF-A0A9F5ITB0-F1
#
_entry.id   AF-A0A9F5ITB0-F1
#
_cell.length_a   1.000
_cell.length_b   1.000
_cell.length_c   1.000
_cell.angle_alpha   90.00
_cell.angle_beta   90.00
_cell.angle_gamma   90.00
#
_symmetry.space_group_name_H-M   'P 1'
#
loop_
_entity.id
_entity.type
_entity.pdbx_description
1 polymer ?
#
loop_
_entity_poly.entity_id
_entity_poly.type
_entity_poly.pdbx_seq_one_letter_code
_entity_poly.pdbx_strand_id
1 'polypeptide(L)'
;MATATLVCRVQFLDDTDPFNSTNFPEPTRPPLYSFREDIPLATQLAGVHRLLKAPQKLDDCALQLSHNGTYLDLESTLAEQKDDLEGFQGESGRGKKHSIILRTQLSVRVHACIE
;
A
#
# COMPACT_ATOMS: atom_id res chain seq x y z
N MET A 1 4.98 11.06 24.94
CA MET A 1 5.52 9.81 24.35
C MET A 1 5.59 10.02 22.84
N ALA A 2 6.70 9.63 22.19
CA ALA A 2 6.78 9.71 20.73
C ALA A 2 5.82 8.67 20.13
N THR A 3 4.96 9.07 19.19
CA THR A 3 4.10 8.16 18.43
C THR A 3 4.95 7.30 17.51
N ALA A 4 4.78 5.96 17.55
CA ALA A 4 5.48 5.04 16.66
C ALA A 4 5.02 5.27 15.21
N THR A 5 5.98 5.32 14.28
CA THR A 5 5.70 5.57 12.86
C THR A 5 6.55 4.67 11.97
N LEU A 6 5.90 4.13 10.94
CA LEU A 6 6.55 3.41 9.85
C LEU A 6 6.79 4.38 8.69
N VAL A 7 8.05 4.74 8.47
CA VAL A 7 8.45 5.49 7.28
C VAL A 7 8.86 4.53 6.18
N CYS A 8 8.13 4.50 5.08
CA CYS A 8 8.40 3.59 3.97
C CYS A 8 8.08 4.22 2.61
N ARG A 9 8.51 3.54 1.55
CA ARG A 9 8.18 3.93 0.17
C ARG A 9 6.73 3.58 -0.13
N VAL A 10 6.06 4.44 -0.88
CA VAL A 10 4.72 4.14 -1.42
C VAL A 10 4.72 4.27 -2.92
N GLN A 11 3.96 3.42 -3.59
CA GLN A 11 3.69 3.46 -5.03
C GLN A 11 2.23 3.06 -5.26
N PHE A 12 1.70 3.25 -6.46
CA PHE A 12 0.46 2.62 -6.88
C PHE A 12 0.70 1.68 -8.06
N LEU A 13 -0.18 0.72 -8.24
CA LEU A 13 -0.27 -0.06 -9.48
C LEU A 13 -1.58 0.31 -10.17
N ASP A 14 -1.52 0.72 -11.44
CA ASP A 14 -2.75 0.98 -12.19
C ASP A 14 -3.35 -0.34 -12.68
N ASP A 15 -4.31 -0.83 -11.90
CA ASP A 15 -5.11 -2.02 -12.16
C ASP A 15 -6.61 -1.73 -12.03
N THR A 16 -7.03 -0.48 -12.28
CA THR A 16 -8.46 -0.10 -12.27
C THR A 16 -9.25 -0.80 -13.36
N ASP A 17 -8.61 -1.00 -14.52
CA ASP A 17 -9.11 -1.85 -15.59
C ASP A 17 -8.32 -3.18 -15.58
N PRO A 18 -8.95 -4.31 -15.19
CA PRO A 18 -8.27 -5.60 -15.14
C PRO A 18 -7.84 -6.11 -16.52
N PHE A 19 -8.38 -5.57 -17.62
CA PHE A 19 -8.02 -5.93 -18.99
C PHE A 19 -6.91 -5.05 -19.58
N ASN A 20 -6.60 -3.92 -18.94
CA ASN A 20 -5.56 -2.98 -19.35
C ASN A 20 -4.66 -2.54 -18.17
N SER A 21 -4.24 -3.51 -17.35
CA SER A 21 -3.40 -3.26 -16.18
C SER A 21 -1.90 -3.16 -16.51
N THR A 22 -1.15 -2.38 -15.73
CA THR A 22 0.33 -2.40 -15.72
C THR A 22 0.86 -3.32 -14.62
N ASN A 23 2.07 -3.87 -14.83
CA ASN A 23 2.81 -4.61 -13.80
C ASN A 23 3.90 -3.76 -13.12
N PHE A 24 4.06 -2.50 -13.53
CA PHE A 24 5.09 -1.61 -13.01
C PHE A 24 4.47 -0.58 -12.07
N PRO A 25 4.77 -0.63 -10.77
CA PRO A 25 4.28 0.37 -9.85
C PRO A 25 4.87 1.76 -10.13
N GLU A 26 4.05 2.79 -9.93
CA GLU A 26 4.37 4.18 -10.17
C GLU A 26 4.34 5.01 -8.86
N PRO A 27 5.14 6.07 -8.74
CA PRO A 27 6.17 6.51 -9.69
C PRO A 27 7.45 5.66 -9.57
N THR A 28 8.28 5.66 -10.62
CA THR A 28 9.59 4.96 -10.65
C THR A 28 10.53 5.38 -9.52
N ARG A 29 10.39 6.61 -9.01
CA ARG A 29 11.05 7.10 -7.80
C ARG A 29 10.02 7.21 -6.67
N PRO A 30 9.84 6.15 -5.86
CA PRO A 30 8.78 6.11 -4.87
C PRO A 30 8.97 7.19 -3.80
N PRO A 31 7.97 8.05 -3.53
CA PRO A 31 8.02 8.95 -2.39
C PRO A 31 7.99 8.17 -1.08
N LEU A 32 8.44 8.83 0.00
CA LEU A 32 8.28 8.31 1.36
C LEU A 32 6.94 8.78 1.93
N TYR A 33 6.29 7.89 2.68
CA TYR A 33 5.13 8.20 3.52
C TYR A 33 5.44 7.76 4.94
N SER A 34 4.92 8.51 5.92
CA SER A 34 5.04 8.21 7.35
C SER A 34 3.68 7.75 7.84
N PHE A 35 3.51 6.43 7.97
CA PHE A 35 2.32 5.86 8.57
C PHE A 35 2.44 5.92 10.08
N ARG A 36 1.34 6.29 10.74
CA ARG A 36 1.15 6.08 12.16
C ARG A 36 0.85 4.61 12.41
N GLU A 37 1.56 4.01 13.36
CA GLU A 37 1.37 2.59 13.68
C GLU A 37 0.18 2.33 14.61
N ASP A 38 -0.37 3.39 15.22
CA ASP A 38 -1.35 3.34 16.31
C ASP A 38 -2.79 3.71 15.87
N ILE A 39 -3.02 3.92 14.58
CA ILE A 39 -4.36 4.22 14.03
C ILE A 39 -4.65 3.36 12.80
N PRO A 40 -5.93 3.05 12.51
CA PRO A 40 -6.30 2.20 11.37
C PRO A 40 -5.78 2.74 10.04
N LEU A 41 -5.38 1.84 9.15
CA LEU A 41 -4.84 2.21 7.84
C LEU A 41 -5.84 2.96 6.96
N ALA A 42 -7.15 2.65 7.07
CA ALA A 42 -8.23 3.34 6.37
C ALA A 42 -8.21 4.86 6.63
N THR A 43 -7.89 5.28 7.85
CA THR A 43 -7.82 6.71 8.23
C THR A 43 -6.66 7.45 7.55
N GLN A 44 -5.67 6.72 7.04
CA GLN A 44 -4.45 7.24 6.43
C GLN A 44 -4.46 7.11 4.90
N LEU A 45 -5.36 6.28 4.35
CA LEU A 45 -5.41 5.92 2.93
C LEU A 45 -5.57 7.14 2.02
N ALA A 46 -6.44 8.09 2.38
CA ALA A 46 -6.62 9.34 1.62
C ALA A 46 -5.32 10.14 1.48
N GLY A 47 -4.45 10.09 2.50
CA GLY A 47 -3.13 10.74 2.47
C GLY A 47 -2.21 10.11 1.44
N VAL A 48 -2.15 8.77 1.41
CA VAL A 48 -1.35 7.98 0.46
C VAL A 48 -1.87 8.18 -0.96
N HIS A 49 -3.18 8.05 -1.16
CA HIS A 49 -3.86 8.24 -2.45
C HIS A 49 -3.54 9.60 -3.06
N ARG A 50 -3.71 10.68 -2.28
CA ARG A 50 -3.40 12.05 -2.72
C ARG A 50 -1.92 12.26 -3.02
N LEU A 51 -1.02 11.69 -2.22
CA LEU A 51 0.42 11.78 -2.46
C LEU A 51 0.81 11.14 -3.80
N LEU A 52 0.22 9.98 -4.09
CA LEU A 52 0.50 9.21 -5.31
C LEU A 52 -0.26 9.73 -6.54
N LYS A 53 -1.31 10.53 -6.35
CA LYS A 53 -2.27 10.91 -7.39
C LYS A 53 -2.83 9.65 -8.08
N ALA A 54 -3.14 8.65 -7.27
CA ALA A 54 -3.61 7.36 -7.72
C ALA A 54 -4.92 7.48 -8.54
N PRO A 55 -5.07 6.77 -9.67
CA PRO A 55 -6.25 6.83 -10.53
C PRO A 55 -7.47 6.12 -9.95
N GLN A 56 -7.27 5.19 -9.00
CA GLN A 56 -8.36 4.47 -8.32
C GLN A 56 -9.32 5.44 -7.62
N LYS A 57 -10.61 5.07 -7.53
CA LYS A 57 -11.49 5.66 -6.52
C LYS A 57 -11.00 5.26 -5.13
N LEU A 58 -11.12 6.15 -4.16
CA LEU A 58 -10.59 5.91 -2.82
C LEU A 58 -11.21 4.66 -2.17
N ASP A 59 -12.52 4.47 -2.32
CA ASP A 59 -13.26 3.35 -1.71
C ASP A 59 -12.92 2.00 -2.35
N ASP A 60 -12.33 2.00 -3.54
CA ASP A 60 -11.91 0.81 -4.27
C ASP A 60 -10.43 0.44 -3.98
N CYS A 61 -9.74 1.22 -3.15
CA CYS A 61 -8.32 1.04 -2.88
C CYS A 61 -8.04 -0.07 -1.86
N ALA A 62 -6.89 -0.70 -2.02
CA ALA A 62 -6.26 -1.63 -1.08
C ALA A 62 -4.76 -1.29 -0.95
N LEU A 63 -4.14 -1.76 0.14
CA LEU A 63 -2.69 -1.65 0.34
C LEU A 63 -2.05 -3.04 0.32
N GLN A 64 -0.99 -3.21 -0.47
CA GLN A 64 -0.26 -4.47 -0.61
C GLN A 64 1.23 -4.27 -0.34
N LEU A 65 1.85 -5.18 0.40
CA LEU A 65 3.29 -5.18 0.62
C LEU A 65 4.03 -5.70 -0.62
N SER A 66 4.98 -4.91 -1.13
CA SER A 66 5.69 -5.26 -2.38
C SER A 66 6.62 -6.48 -2.28
N HIS A 67 6.94 -6.91 -1.06
CA HIS A 67 8.00 -7.91 -0.81
C HIS A 67 7.48 -9.35 -0.77
N ASN A 68 6.24 -9.54 -0.30
CA ASN A 68 5.60 -10.84 -0.14
C ASN A 68 4.18 -10.89 -0.76
N GLY A 69 3.63 -9.76 -1.21
CA GLY A 69 2.30 -9.70 -1.82
C GLY A 69 1.14 -9.71 -0.83
N THR A 70 1.40 -9.65 0.49
CA THR A 70 0.37 -9.59 1.52
C THR A 70 -0.47 -8.32 1.39
N TYR A 71 -1.79 -8.45 1.47
CA TYR A 71 -2.71 -7.32 1.56
C TYR A 71 -2.89 -6.95 3.02
N LEU A 72 -2.71 -5.67 3.33
CA LEU A 72 -2.94 -5.14 4.67
C LEU A 72 -4.44 -4.96 4.87
N ASP A 73 -4.96 -5.35 6.03
CA ASP A 73 -6.34 -5.03 6.40
C ASP A 73 -6.42 -3.56 6.83
N LEU A 74 -7.27 -2.80 6.12
CA LEU A 74 -7.39 -1.35 6.29
C LEU A 74 -8.08 -0.94 7.59
N GLU A 75 -8.87 -1.83 8.18
CA GLU A 75 -9.62 -1.55 9.41
C GLU A 75 -8.76 -1.69 10.67
N SER A 76 -7.59 -2.33 10.55
CA SER A 76 -6.62 -2.51 11.63
C SER A 76 -5.45 -1.52 11.54
N THR A 77 -4.71 -1.42 12.65
CA THR A 77 -3.47 -0.66 12.77
C THR A 77 -2.26 -1.45 12.26
N LEU A 78 -1.15 -0.78 11.93
CA LEU A 78 0.10 -1.50 11.58
C LEU A 78 0.69 -2.23 12.80
N ALA A 79 0.47 -1.73 14.02
CA ALA A 79 0.93 -2.39 15.24
C ALA A 79 0.24 -3.75 15.44
N GLU A 80 -1.04 -3.88 15.07
CA GLU A 80 -1.80 -5.14 15.12
C GLU A 80 -1.39 -6.13 14.02
N GLN A 81 -0.78 -5.66 12.94
CA GLN A 81 -0.37 -6.45 11.77
C GLN A 81 1.15 -6.57 11.63
N LYS A 82 1.88 -6.50 12.75
CA LYS A 82 3.34 -6.44 12.75
C LYS A 82 3.99 -7.68 12.13
N ASP A 83 3.37 -8.85 12.29
CA ASP A 83 3.87 -10.12 11.76
C ASP A 83 3.89 -10.11 10.23
N ASP A 84 2.92 -9.46 9.58
CA ASP A 84 2.88 -9.30 8.11
C ASP A 84 4.01 -8.41 7.57
N LEU A 85 4.55 -7.54 8.43
CA LEU A 85 5.62 -6.59 8.14
C LEU A 85 7.02 -7.16 8.44
N GLU A 86 7.13 -8.42 8.87
CA GLU A 86 8.42 -9.04 9.14
C GLU A 86 9.32 -9.01 7.88
N GLY A 87 10.54 -8.50 8.01
CA GLY A 87 11.46 -8.35 6.88
C GLY A 87 11.14 -7.19 5.92
N PHE A 88 10.06 -6.43 6.12
CA PHE A 88 9.69 -5.30 5.26
C PHE A 88 10.70 -4.14 5.31
N GLN A 89 11.18 -3.79 6.51
CA GLN A 89 12.29 -2.86 6.67
C GLN A 89 13.59 -3.68 6.77
N GLY A 90 14.27 -3.85 5.65
CA GLY A 90 15.51 -4.64 5.61
C GLY A 90 16.55 -4.16 6.63
N GLU A 91 17.28 -5.10 7.22
CA GLU A 91 18.30 -4.82 8.22
C GLU A 91 19.38 -3.88 7.64
N SER A 92 19.59 -2.74 8.30
CA SER A 92 20.78 -1.89 8.10
C SER A 92 20.98 -1.26 6.70
N GLY A 93 19.91 -0.98 5.95
CA GLY A 93 19.96 -0.04 4.82
C GLY A 93 20.71 -0.51 3.55
N ARG A 94 21.13 -1.78 3.50
CA ARG A 94 21.80 -2.39 2.34
C ARG A 94 20.88 -3.26 1.46
N GLY A 95 19.61 -3.44 1.84
CA GLY A 95 18.62 -4.20 1.07
C GLY A 95 17.79 -3.36 0.09
N LYS A 96 17.09 -4.03 -0.84
CA LYS A 96 16.02 -3.40 -1.64
C LYS A 96 15.00 -2.80 -0.69
N LYS A 97 14.82 -1.48 -0.70
CA LYS A 97 13.77 -0.84 0.10
C LYS A 97 12.43 -1.19 -0.51
N HIS A 98 11.69 -2.06 0.18
CA HIS A 98 10.32 -2.44 -0.14
C HIS A 98 9.37 -1.24 -0.07
N SER A 99 8.21 -1.39 -0.68
CA SER A 99 7.17 -0.36 -0.72
C SER A 99 5.82 -0.94 -0.35
N ILE A 100 4.93 -0.07 0.11
CA ILE A 100 3.50 -0.34 0.16
C ILE A 100 2.90 0.13 -1.17
N ILE A 101 2.17 -0.77 -1.83
CA ILE A 101 1.53 -0.54 -3.12
C ILE A 101 0.04 -0.26 -2.88
N LEU A 102 -0.41 0.93 -3.25
CA LEU A 102 -1.83 1.23 -3.39
C LEU A 102 -2.33 0.62 -4.71
N ARG A 103 -3.40 -0.15 -4.65
CA ARG A 103 -3.97 -0.78 -5.85
C ARG A 103 -5.47 -0.98 -5.68
N THR A 104 -6.13 -1.48 -6.72
CA THR A 104 -7.56 -1.80 -6.67
C THR A 104 -7.81 -3.07 -5.87
N GLN A 105 -8.83 -3.07 -5.01
CA GLN A 105 -9.28 -4.22 -4.25
C GLN A 105 -9.52 -5.42 -5.17
N LEU A 106 -9.19 -6.61 -4.67
CA LEU A 106 -9.38 -7.84 -5.44
C LEU A 106 -10.85 -8.08 -5.79
N SER A 107 -11.77 -7.81 -4.86
CA SER A 107 -13.21 -7.91 -5.06
C SER A 107 -13.70 -7.03 -6.21
N VAL A 108 -13.25 -5.76 -6.26
CA VAL A 108 -13.58 -4.80 -7.32
C VAL A 108 -13.06 -5.29 -8.67
N ARG A 109 -11.82 -5.77 -8.74
CA ARG A 109 -11.26 -6.33 -9.98
C ARG A 109 -11.97 -7.60 -10.43
N VAL A 110 -12.34 -8.49 -9.51
CA VAL A 110 -13.10 -9.71 -9.84
C VAL A 110 -14.47 -9.33 -10.40
N HIS A 111 -15.15 -8.35 -9.81
CA HIS A 111 -16.44 -7.88 -10.32
C HIS A 111 -16.31 -7.35 -11.75
N ALA A 112 -15.33 -6.47 -12.01
CA ALA A 112 -15.08 -5.95 -13.35
C ALA A 112 -14.69 -7.02 -14.39
N CYS A 113 -14.16 -8.18 -13.97
CA CYS A 113 -13.84 -9.29 -14.87
C CYS A 113 -15.07 -10.15 -15.26
N ILE A 114 -16.11 -10.18 -14.43
CA ILE A 114 -17.27 -11.09 -14.60
C ILE A 114 -18.54 -10.38 -15.09
N GLU A 115 -18.51 -9.05 -15.15
CA GLU A 115 -19.51 -8.24 -15.85
C GLU A 115 -19.25 -8.22 -17.37
#